data_AF-A0A101IPZ6-F1
#
_entry.id   AF-A0A101IPZ6-F1
#
_cell.length_a   1.000
_cell.length_b   1.000
_cell.length_c   1.000
_cell.angle_alpha   90.00
_cell.angle_beta   90.00
_cell.angle_gamma   90.00
#
_symmetry.space_group_name_H-M   'P 1'
#
loop_
_entity.id
_entity.type
_entity.pdbx_description
1 polymer ?
#
loop_
_entity_poly.entity_id
_entity_poly.type
_entity_poly.pdbx_seq_one_letter_code
_entity_poly.pdbx_strand_id
1 'polypeptide(L)'
;MSTLKKRIKHHQGLPEVVPRLVFIQLRYTGMSVVKAAKSIGVSGQTGYNWQERWNADGLEGLVPRYAGGRPAKLTADQKAALLERLRENDHWTTVEAQQLIQSQFGVTYSLDQVRRILKSFGTKIRANTFAILAVNGTSIATFRERSKQEGIREVLREYKRANPNKRLAIVLDNFSSHHAILVRKYAAGNNIRLAYLPP
;
A
#
# COMPACT_ATOMS: atom_id res chain seq x y z
N MET A 1 -33.65 31.04 -8.97
CA MET A 1 -32.51 30.70 -9.85
C MET A 1 -31.17 31.32 -9.44
N SER A 2 -31.12 32.56 -8.90
CA SER A 2 -29.85 33.24 -8.55
C SER A 2 -28.95 32.46 -7.57
N THR A 3 -29.51 31.76 -6.59
CA THR A 3 -28.75 31.05 -5.55
C THR A 3 -28.05 29.79 -6.07
N LEU A 4 -28.68 29.06 -7.01
CA LEU A 4 -28.12 27.82 -7.58
C LEU A 4 -26.92 28.12 -8.50
N LYS A 5 -27.02 29.16 -9.34
CA LYS A 5 -25.92 29.62 -10.20
C LYS A 5 -24.71 30.06 -9.38
N LYS A 6 -24.93 30.76 -8.25
CA LYS A 6 -23.85 31.12 -7.31
C LYS A 6 -23.18 29.88 -6.72
N ARG A 7 -23.96 28.86 -6.31
CA ARG A 7 -23.43 27.60 -5.76
C ARG A 7 -22.63 26.78 -6.77
N ILE A 8 -22.99 26.79 -8.05
CA ILE A 8 -22.20 26.12 -9.09
C ILE A 8 -20.86 26.83 -9.30
N LYS A 9 -20.88 28.17 -9.37
CA LYS A 9 -19.68 29.00 -9.61
C LYS A 9 -18.72 29.04 -8.40
N HIS A 10 -19.25 28.97 -7.18
CA HIS A 10 -18.49 29.09 -5.93
C HIS A 10 -18.74 27.90 -5.00
N HIS A 11 -18.68 26.67 -5.51
CA HIS A 11 -18.87 25.49 -4.67
C HIS A 11 -17.70 25.35 -3.68
N GLN A 12 -18.00 25.50 -2.39
CA GLN A 12 -17.09 25.14 -1.30
C GLN A 12 -17.48 23.73 -0.83
N GLY A 13 -16.96 22.70 -1.50
CA GLY A 13 -17.34 21.31 -1.23
C GLY A 13 -16.75 20.31 -2.22
N LEU A 14 -17.19 19.05 -2.15
CA LEU A 14 -16.74 17.96 -3.02
C LEU A 14 -17.01 18.26 -4.52
N PRO A 15 -16.00 18.14 -5.41
CA PRO A 15 -16.17 18.39 -6.86
C PRO A 15 -17.29 17.56 -7.49
N GLU A 16 -17.57 16.37 -6.96
CA GLU A 16 -18.60 15.43 -7.40
C GLU A 16 -20.04 15.97 -7.24
N VAL A 17 -20.23 17.05 -6.47
CA VAL A 17 -21.52 17.72 -6.29
C VAL A 17 -21.84 18.63 -7.48
N VAL A 18 -20.84 19.14 -8.21
CA VAL A 18 -21.04 20.09 -9.30
C VAL A 18 -21.88 19.52 -10.45
N PRO A 19 -21.62 18.31 -10.99
CA PRO A 19 -22.48 17.72 -12.02
C PRO A 19 -23.93 17.51 -11.56
N ARG A 20 -24.12 17.23 -10.26
CA ARG A 20 -25.45 17.08 -9.65
C ARG A 20 -26.19 18.41 -9.52
N LEU A 21 -25.48 19.51 -9.25
CA LEU A 21 -26.08 20.84 -9.25
C LEU A 21 -26.45 21.30 -10.67
N VAL A 22 -25.61 20.99 -11.65
CA VAL A 22 -25.92 21.22 -13.07
C VAL A 22 -27.14 20.39 -13.50
N PHE A 23 -27.24 19.13 -13.08
CA PHE A 23 -28.45 18.31 -13.26
C PHE A 23 -29.70 19.03 -12.75
N ILE A 24 -29.69 19.48 -11.49
CA ILE A 24 -30.83 20.16 -10.87
C ILE A 24 -31.15 21.47 -11.60
N GLN A 25 -30.14 22.21 -12.08
CA GLN A 25 -30.37 23.40 -12.89
C GLN A 25 -31.13 23.06 -14.19
N LEU A 26 -30.74 21.99 -14.90
CA LEU A 26 -31.45 21.53 -16.10
C LEU A 26 -32.88 21.09 -15.78
N ARG A 27 -33.12 20.53 -14.59
CA ARG A 27 -34.48 20.21 -14.13
C ARG A 27 -35.33 21.46 -13.96
N TYR A 28 -34.79 22.53 -13.38
CA TYR A 28 -35.49 23.80 -13.25
C TYR A 28 -35.73 24.52 -14.59
N THR A 29 -35.02 24.18 -15.67
CA THR A 29 -35.33 24.67 -17.02
C THR A 29 -36.42 23.87 -17.74
N GLY A 30 -37.11 22.96 -17.05
CA GLY A 30 -38.20 22.15 -17.60
C GLY A 30 -37.75 20.87 -18.32
N MET A 31 -36.47 20.49 -18.23
CA MET A 31 -35.99 19.26 -18.83
C MET A 31 -36.48 18.03 -18.06
N SER A 32 -36.83 16.95 -18.75
CA SER A 32 -37.17 15.68 -18.10
C SER A 32 -35.96 15.07 -17.37
N VAL A 33 -36.22 14.23 -16.37
CA VAL A 33 -35.18 13.53 -15.57
C VAL A 33 -34.18 12.83 -16.49
N VAL A 34 -34.70 12.07 -17.46
CA VAL A 34 -33.92 11.24 -18.37
C VAL A 34 -33.06 12.10 -19.30
N LYS A 35 -33.62 13.18 -19.85
CA LYS A 35 -32.89 14.08 -20.76
C LYS A 35 -31.81 14.87 -20.02
N ALA A 36 -32.08 15.30 -18.79
CA ALA A 36 -31.10 15.99 -17.95
C ALA A 36 -29.96 15.06 -17.52
N ALA A 37 -30.27 13.82 -17.13
CA ALA A 37 -29.28 12.80 -16.77
C ALA A 37 -28.37 12.45 -17.96
N LYS A 38 -28.96 12.29 -19.16
CA LYS A 38 -28.21 12.06 -20.39
C LYS A 38 -27.26 13.22 -20.72
N SER A 39 -27.70 14.45 -20.50
CA SER A 39 -26.92 15.67 -20.81
C SER A 39 -25.63 15.81 -19.98
N ILE A 40 -25.55 15.11 -18.86
CA ILE A 40 -24.39 15.12 -17.94
C ILE A 40 -23.70 13.75 -17.86
N GLY A 41 -24.07 12.80 -18.73
CA GLY A 41 -23.41 11.50 -18.85
C GLY A 41 -23.75 10.48 -17.77
N VAL A 42 -24.91 10.56 -17.11
CA VAL A 42 -25.36 9.56 -16.13
C VAL A 42 -26.64 8.84 -16.56
N SER A 43 -26.91 7.69 -15.94
CA SER A 43 -28.12 6.92 -16.22
C SER A 43 -29.39 7.64 -15.77
N GLY A 44 -30.53 7.33 -16.40
CA GLY A 44 -31.84 7.86 -15.98
C GLY A 44 -32.16 7.55 -14.52
N GLN A 45 -31.87 6.33 -14.06
CA GLN A 45 -32.08 5.92 -12.66
C GLN A 45 -31.25 6.76 -11.69
N THR A 46 -29.99 7.05 -12.03
CA THR A 46 -29.14 7.97 -11.25
C THR A 46 -29.78 9.35 -11.16
N GLY A 47 -30.35 9.85 -12.27
CA GLY A 47 -31.09 11.11 -12.31
C GLY A 47 -32.32 11.12 -11.40
N TYR A 48 -33.12 10.05 -11.41
CA TYR A 48 -34.27 9.91 -10.50
C TYR A 48 -33.82 9.95 -9.03
N ASN A 49 -32.80 9.16 -8.69
CA ASN A 49 -32.24 9.13 -7.34
C ASN A 49 -31.71 10.50 -6.89
N TRP A 50 -31.08 11.28 -7.79
CA TRP A 50 -30.62 12.63 -7.46
C TRP A 50 -31.78 13.62 -7.28
N GLN A 51 -32.82 13.53 -8.10
CA GLN A 51 -34.01 14.37 -7.97
C GLN A 51 -34.75 14.11 -6.66
N GLU A 52 -34.96 12.84 -6.29
CA GLU A 52 -35.60 12.48 -5.03
C GLU A 52 -34.81 12.99 -3.83
N ARG A 53 -33.49 12.77 -3.82
CA ARG A 53 -32.62 13.27 -2.74
C ARG A 53 -32.57 14.78 -2.66
N TRP A 54 -32.60 15.48 -3.79
CA TRP A 54 -32.70 16.93 -3.81
C TRP A 54 -34.04 17.42 -3.24
N ASN A 55 -35.14 16.74 -3.56
CA ASN A 55 -36.46 17.10 -3.06
C ASN A 55 -36.59 16.85 -1.55
N ALA A 56 -35.93 15.80 -1.03
CA ALA A 56 -35.95 15.47 0.40
C ALA A 56 -34.98 16.35 1.21
N ASP A 57 -33.71 16.42 0.80
CA ASP A 57 -32.60 16.91 1.62
C ASP A 57 -31.88 18.14 1.01
N GLY A 58 -32.38 18.66 -0.11
CA GLY A 58 -31.76 19.79 -0.81
C GLY A 58 -30.30 19.54 -1.21
N LEU A 59 -29.41 20.47 -0.88
CA LEU A 59 -27.99 20.38 -1.23
C LEU A 59 -27.29 19.21 -0.54
N GLU A 60 -27.64 18.92 0.72
CA GLU A 60 -27.03 17.84 1.49
C GLU A 60 -27.34 16.47 0.86
N GLY A 61 -28.54 16.31 0.28
CA GLY A 61 -28.93 15.11 -0.47
C GLY A 61 -28.06 14.84 -1.71
N LEU A 62 -27.39 15.86 -2.24
CA LEU A 62 -26.47 15.71 -3.38
C LEU A 62 -25.05 15.35 -2.96
N VAL A 63 -24.71 15.33 -1.68
CA VAL A 63 -23.40 14.87 -1.21
C VAL A 63 -23.29 13.34 -1.41
N PRO A 64 -22.19 12.82 -1.97
CA PRO A 64 -21.98 11.37 -2.08
C PRO A 64 -22.05 10.69 -0.71
N ARG A 65 -22.95 9.71 -0.57
CA ARG A 65 -22.99 8.80 0.59
C ARG A 65 -22.14 7.58 0.26
N TYR A 66 -20.90 7.56 0.70
CA TYR A 66 -20.05 6.38 0.58
C TYR A 66 -20.52 5.35 1.61
N ALA A 67 -20.91 4.16 1.17
CA ALA A 67 -21.37 3.08 2.06
C ALA A 67 -20.24 2.47 2.92
N GLY A 68 -19.06 3.10 2.95
CA GLY A 68 -17.83 2.48 3.43
C GLY A 68 -17.37 1.34 2.52
N GLY A 69 -16.08 1.01 2.58
CA GLY A 69 -15.59 -0.23 1.98
C GLY A 69 -16.03 -1.45 2.78
N ARG A 70 -15.63 -2.65 2.32
CA ARG A 70 -15.77 -3.88 3.12
C ARG A 70 -15.19 -3.63 4.52
N PRO A 71 -15.94 -3.96 5.60
CA PRO A 71 -15.46 -3.73 6.96
C PRO A 71 -14.09 -4.39 7.18
N ALA A 72 -13.22 -3.71 7.92
CA ALA A 72 -11.92 -4.23 8.27
C ALA A 72 -12.08 -5.54 9.07
N LYS A 73 -11.25 -6.56 8.79
CA LYS A 73 -11.35 -7.83 9.52
C LYS A 73 -11.01 -7.71 11.01
N LEU A 74 -10.19 -6.71 11.39
CA LEU A 74 -9.96 -6.33 12.79
C LEU A 74 -10.89 -5.20 13.21
N THR A 75 -11.57 -5.38 14.34
CA THR A 75 -12.34 -4.33 15.00
C THR A 75 -11.44 -3.24 15.58
N ALA A 76 -12.02 -2.12 16.01
CA ALA A 76 -11.26 -1.05 16.66
C ALA A 76 -10.55 -1.57 17.93
N ASP A 77 -11.24 -2.36 18.75
CA ASP A 77 -10.68 -2.91 19.98
C ASP A 77 -9.55 -3.91 19.72
N GLN A 78 -9.69 -4.75 18.68
CA GLN A 78 -8.62 -5.67 18.28
C GLN A 78 -7.38 -4.93 17.78
N LYS A 79 -7.56 -3.79 17.08
CA LYS A 79 -6.44 -2.94 16.69
C LYS A 79 -5.75 -2.29 17.88
N ALA A 80 -6.50 -1.86 18.89
CA ALA A 80 -5.93 -1.31 20.12
C ALA A 80 -5.14 -2.39 20.88
N ALA A 81 -5.69 -3.59 21.04
CA ALA A 81 -5.00 -4.71 21.67
C ALA A 81 -3.73 -5.13 20.91
N LEU A 82 -3.78 -5.13 19.57
CA LEU A 82 -2.60 -5.38 18.73
C LEU A 82 -1.53 -4.30 18.94
N LEU A 83 -1.92 -3.03 19.03
CA LEU A 83 -0.99 -1.93 19.24
C LEU A 83 -0.24 -2.04 20.58
N GLU A 84 -0.94 -2.39 21.65
CA GLU A 84 -0.31 -2.61 22.96
C GLU A 84 0.73 -3.74 22.90
N ARG A 85 0.39 -4.86 22.25
CA ARG A 85 1.36 -5.95 22.03
C ARG A 85 2.57 -5.53 21.21
N LEU A 86 2.36 -4.69 20.20
CA LEU A 86 3.45 -4.18 19.38
C LEU A 86 4.36 -3.23 20.15
N ARG A 87 3.87 -2.56 21.22
CA ARG A 87 4.68 -1.69 22.08
C ARG A 87 5.57 -2.44 23.06
N GLU A 88 5.27 -3.70 23.37
CA GLU A 88 6.09 -4.54 24.24
C GLU A 88 7.48 -4.84 23.64
N ASN A 89 7.67 -4.65 22.33
CA ASN A 89 8.95 -4.86 21.65
C ASN A 89 9.11 -3.95 20.42
N ASP A 90 10.23 -3.23 20.32
CA ASP A 90 10.47 -2.28 19.22
C ASP A 90 10.82 -2.92 17.85
N HIS A 91 11.02 -4.25 17.79
CA HIS A 91 11.67 -4.90 16.64
C HIS A 91 10.81 -5.94 15.90
N TRP A 92 9.54 -5.65 15.65
CA TRP A 92 8.67 -6.54 14.88
C TRP A 92 9.02 -6.58 13.39
N THR A 93 9.08 -7.80 12.84
CA THR A 93 8.96 -8.02 11.39
C THR A 93 7.49 -8.11 10.97
N THR A 94 7.21 -7.86 9.68
CA THR A 94 5.84 -8.02 9.15
C THR A 94 5.31 -9.45 9.33
N VAL A 95 6.18 -10.46 9.23
CA VAL A 95 5.82 -11.87 9.35
C VAL A 95 5.41 -12.20 10.79
N GLU A 96 6.18 -11.75 11.77
CA GLU A 96 5.84 -11.96 13.18
C GLU A 96 4.54 -11.25 13.55
N ALA A 97 4.33 -10.02 13.06
CA ALA A 97 3.06 -9.32 13.25
C ALA A 97 1.88 -10.06 12.60
N GLN A 98 2.05 -10.65 11.42
CA GLN A 98 1.02 -11.47 10.78
C GLN A 98 0.68 -12.70 11.64
N GLN A 99 1.70 -13.39 12.15
CA GLN A 99 1.53 -14.57 13.01
C GLN A 99 0.84 -14.20 14.32
N LEU A 100 1.20 -13.07 14.92
CA LEU A 100 0.54 -12.52 16.11
C LEU A 100 -0.95 -12.23 15.84
N ILE A 101 -1.26 -11.56 14.73
CA ILE A 101 -2.66 -11.26 14.37
C ILE A 101 -3.46 -12.54 14.18
N GLN A 102 -2.86 -13.54 13.52
CA GLN A 102 -3.50 -14.82 13.29
C GLN A 102 -3.72 -15.59 14.60
N SER A 103 -2.73 -15.66 15.48
CA SER A 103 -2.84 -16.40 16.74
C SER A 103 -3.76 -15.73 17.74
N GLN A 104 -3.76 -14.40 17.83
CA GLN A 104 -4.53 -13.66 18.82
C GLN A 104 -5.98 -13.41 18.41
N PHE A 105 -6.23 -13.21 17.11
CA PHE A 105 -7.56 -12.81 16.62
C PHE A 105 -8.19 -13.80 15.63
N GLY A 106 -7.47 -14.86 15.23
CA GLY A 106 -7.98 -15.84 14.25
C GLY A 106 -8.12 -15.29 12.82
N VAL A 107 -7.61 -14.08 12.57
CA VAL A 107 -7.75 -13.38 11.29
C VAL A 107 -6.50 -13.56 10.45
N THR A 108 -6.68 -14.03 9.21
CA THR A 108 -5.59 -14.09 8.24
C THR A 108 -5.58 -12.87 7.33
N TYR A 109 -4.44 -12.21 7.23
CA TYR A 109 -4.15 -11.13 6.30
C TYR A 109 -2.99 -11.49 5.37
N SER A 110 -2.91 -10.87 4.20
CA SER A 110 -1.67 -10.88 3.43
C SER A 110 -0.61 -9.99 4.08
N LEU A 111 0.67 -10.21 3.78
CA LEU A 111 1.77 -9.39 4.31
C LEU A 111 1.60 -7.90 3.98
N ASP A 112 1.09 -7.56 2.79
CA ASP A 112 0.82 -6.16 2.42
C ASP A 112 -0.34 -5.54 3.20
N GLN A 113 -1.34 -6.33 3.58
CA GLN A 113 -2.40 -5.85 4.46
C GLN A 113 -1.85 -5.59 5.86
N VAL A 114 -1.02 -6.49 6.39
CA VAL A 114 -0.35 -6.31 7.68
C VAL A 114 0.56 -5.08 7.65
N ARG A 115 1.38 -4.88 6.62
CA ARG A 115 2.19 -3.67 6.46
C ARG A 115 1.37 -2.39 6.50
N ARG A 116 0.22 -2.35 5.81
CA ARG A 116 -0.68 -1.19 5.84
C ARG A 116 -1.24 -0.93 7.24
N ILE A 117 -1.64 -1.98 7.96
CA ILE A 117 -2.12 -1.89 9.35
C ILE A 117 -1.01 -1.34 10.25
N LEU A 118 0.18 -1.92 10.22
CA LEU A 118 1.33 -1.46 11.01
C LEU A 118 1.71 -0.01 10.69
N LYS A 119 1.75 0.36 9.40
CA LYS A 119 2.00 1.73 8.98
C LYS A 119 0.94 2.71 9.50
N SER A 120 -0.34 2.30 9.54
CA SER A 120 -1.41 3.11 10.12
C SER A 120 -1.26 3.36 11.63
N PHE A 121 -0.48 2.53 12.31
CA PHE A 121 -0.14 2.72 13.73
C PHE A 121 1.14 3.57 13.92
N GLY A 122 1.84 3.92 12.83
CA GLY A 122 3.13 4.60 12.91
C GLY A 122 4.27 3.74 13.45
N THR A 123 4.12 2.42 13.48
CA THR A 123 5.16 1.52 14.01
C THR A 123 6.33 1.39 13.02
N LYS A 124 7.55 1.36 13.57
CA LYS A 124 8.76 1.07 12.78
C LYS A 124 8.86 -0.44 12.60
N ILE A 125 8.95 -0.89 11.36
CA ILE A 125 9.08 -2.32 11.03
C ILE A 125 10.54 -2.61 10.70
N ARG A 126 11.09 -3.68 11.28
CA ARG A 126 12.43 -4.14 10.92
C ARG A 126 12.42 -4.69 9.50
N ALA A 127 13.26 -4.12 8.65
CA ALA A 127 13.51 -4.61 7.30
C ALA A 127 14.88 -5.30 7.25
N ASN A 128 14.93 -6.54 6.75
CA ASN A 128 16.20 -7.22 6.51
C ASN A 128 16.80 -6.65 5.23
N THR A 129 17.78 -5.77 5.43
CA THR A 129 18.48 -5.08 4.33
C THR A 129 19.73 -5.86 3.99
N PHE A 130 19.91 -6.12 2.70
CA PHE A 130 21.13 -6.65 2.14
C PHE A 130 21.76 -5.57 1.27
N ALA A 131 23.01 -5.26 1.53
CA ALA A 131 23.76 -4.30 0.73
C ALA A 131 25.11 -4.90 0.34
N ILE A 132 25.52 -4.65 -0.90
CA ILE A 132 26.88 -4.87 -1.38
C ILE A 132 27.40 -3.52 -1.83
N LEU A 133 28.38 -3.01 -1.11
CA LEU A 133 29.06 -1.77 -1.44
C LEU A 133 30.26 -2.09 -2.33
N ALA A 134 30.20 -1.61 -3.57
CA ALA A 134 31.25 -1.82 -4.55
C ALA A 134 32.26 -0.67 -4.50
N VAL A 135 33.54 -0.99 -4.33
CA VAL A 135 34.63 -0.01 -4.52
C VAL A 135 34.79 0.36 -6.00
N ASN A 136 34.62 -0.62 -6.89
CA ASN A 136 34.67 -0.42 -8.34
C ASN A 136 33.48 -1.14 -9.03
N GLY A 137 32.34 -0.45 -9.08
CA GLY A 137 31.13 -0.95 -9.72
C GLY A 137 29.87 -0.34 -9.17
N THR A 138 28.75 -0.96 -9.50
CA THR A 138 27.43 -0.56 -9.03
C THR A 138 27.16 -1.26 -7.71
N SER A 139 27.14 -0.48 -6.63
CA SER A 139 26.64 -0.93 -5.33
C SER A 139 25.16 -1.28 -5.44
N ILE A 140 24.71 -2.28 -4.70
CA ILE A 140 23.29 -2.63 -4.60
C ILE A 140 22.85 -2.59 -3.15
N ALA A 141 21.61 -2.18 -2.92
CA ALA A 141 20.91 -2.34 -1.66
C ALA A 141 19.52 -2.88 -1.96
N THR A 142 19.10 -3.92 -1.25
CA THR A 142 17.82 -4.59 -1.46
C THR A 142 17.24 -5.04 -0.12
N PHE A 143 15.93 -5.18 -0.09
CA PHE A 143 15.22 -5.64 1.10
C PHE A 143 14.72 -7.06 0.86
N ARG A 144 14.86 -7.91 1.87
CA ARG A 144 14.35 -9.29 1.87
C ARG A 144 13.49 -9.52 3.10
N GLU A 145 12.62 -10.51 3.03
CA GLU A 145 11.80 -10.88 4.19
C GLU A 145 12.65 -11.58 5.26
N ARG A 146 13.66 -12.36 4.87
CA ARG A 146 14.49 -13.14 5.79
C ARG A 146 15.96 -13.10 5.40
N SER A 147 16.85 -13.12 6.38
CA SER A 147 18.30 -13.13 6.19
C SER A 147 18.89 -14.54 5.98
N LYS A 148 18.21 -15.37 5.19
CA LYS A 148 18.61 -16.77 4.93
C LYS A 148 19.52 -16.90 3.71
N GLN A 149 20.18 -18.06 3.59
CA GLN A 149 21.12 -18.39 2.50
C GLN A 149 20.51 -18.18 1.09
N GLU A 150 19.21 -18.44 0.93
CA GLU A 150 18.50 -18.23 -0.34
C GLU A 150 18.43 -16.74 -0.69
N GLY A 151 18.23 -15.88 0.32
CA GLY A 151 18.24 -14.43 0.16
C GLY A 151 19.60 -13.92 -0.31
N ILE A 152 20.69 -14.39 0.31
CA ILE A 152 22.06 -14.03 -0.09
C ILE A 152 22.34 -14.47 -1.53
N ARG A 153 21.93 -15.69 -1.92
CA ARG A 153 22.09 -16.17 -3.29
C ARG A 153 21.44 -15.23 -4.30
N GLU A 154 20.21 -14.78 -4.02
CA GLU A 154 19.52 -13.82 -4.91
C GLU A 154 20.21 -12.46 -4.94
N VAL A 155 20.73 -11.97 -3.80
CA VAL A 155 21.52 -10.72 -3.75
C VAL A 155 22.79 -10.84 -4.61
N LEU A 156 23.51 -11.96 -4.52
CA LEU A 156 24.69 -12.22 -5.37
C LEU A 156 24.33 -12.27 -6.86
N ARG A 157 23.18 -12.86 -7.20
CA ARG A 157 22.65 -12.90 -8.57
C ARG A 157 22.37 -11.49 -9.09
N GLU A 158 21.69 -10.66 -8.31
CA GLU A 158 21.41 -9.26 -8.65
C GLU A 158 22.71 -8.46 -8.82
N TYR A 159 23.65 -8.62 -7.90
CA TYR A 159 24.93 -7.91 -7.96
C TYR A 159 25.74 -8.26 -9.21
N LYS A 160 25.76 -9.55 -9.60
CA LYS A 160 26.39 -10.01 -10.84
C LYS A 160 25.73 -9.40 -12.08
N ARG A 161 24.40 -9.32 -12.10
CA ARG A 161 23.66 -8.66 -13.19
C ARG A 161 23.95 -7.17 -13.27
N ALA A 162 24.10 -6.49 -12.13
CA ALA A 162 24.41 -5.07 -12.06
C ALA A 162 25.85 -4.74 -12.47
N ASN A 163 26.75 -5.74 -12.46
CA ASN A 163 28.17 -5.59 -12.77
C ASN A 163 28.62 -6.61 -13.84
N PRO A 164 28.07 -6.53 -15.06
CA PRO A 164 28.42 -7.46 -16.13
C PRO A 164 29.90 -7.33 -16.50
N ASN A 165 30.52 -8.45 -16.89
CA ASN A 165 31.91 -8.53 -17.35
C ASN A 165 32.99 -8.10 -16.35
N LYS A 166 32.63 -7.82 -15.09
CA LYS A 166 33.59 -7.53 -14.03
C LYS A 166 33.99 -8.79 -13.29
N ARG A 167 35.26 -8.88 -12.88
CA ARG A 167 35.71 -9.89 -11.92
C ARG A 167 35.24 -9.48 -10.52
N LEU A 168 34.42 -10.32 -9.90
CA LEU A 168 33.79 -9.99 -8.62
C LEU A 168 34.54 -10.65 -7.46
N ALA A 169 35.00 -9.83 -6.52
CA ALA A 169 35.50 -10.24 -5.21
C ALA A 169 34.67 -9.53 -4.14
N ILE A 170 34.10 -10.28 -3.20
CA ILE A 170 33.18 -9.78 -2.19
C ILE A 170 33.71 -10.19 -0.81
N VAL A 171 33.86 -9.22 0.08
CA VAL A 171 34.21 -9.45 1.49
C VAL A 171 32.92 -9.48 2.29
N LEU A 172 32.73 -10.54 3.08
CA LEU A 172 31.56 -10.78 3.91
C LEU A 172 31.96 -10.84 5.39
N ASP A 173 31.05 -10.46 6.28
CA ASP A 173 31.21 -10.74 7.71
C ASP A 173 31.02 -12.24 8.02
N ASN A 174 31.19 -12.61 9.29
CA ASN A 174 31.06 -14.00 9.75
C ASN A 174 29.63 -14.44 10.09
N PHE A 175 28.61 -13.75 9.58
CA PHE A 175 27.23 -14.18 9.76
C PHE A 175 27.00 -15.56 9.13
N SER A 176 26.33 -16.46 9.85
CA SER A 176 26.28 -17.89 9.52
C SER A 176 25.74 -18.20 8.11
N SER A 177 24.81 -17.38 7.61
CA SER A 177 24.26 -17.57 6.27
C SER A 177 25.22 -17.19 5.14
N HIS A 178 26.26 -16.37 5.39
CA HIS A 178 27.35 -16.11 4.44
C HIS A 178 28.28 -17.32 4.24
N HIS A 179 28.36 -18.18 5.25
CA HIS A 179 29.17 -19.41 5.24
C HIS A 179 28.41 -20.63 4.70
N ALA A 180 27.12 -20.47 4.42
CA ALA A 180 26.26 -21.53 3.94
C ALA A 180 26.78 -22.16 2.64
N ILE A 181 26.68 -23.49 2.55
CA ILE A 181 27.14 -24.27 1.38
C ILE A 181 26.48 -23.76 0.09
N LEU A 182 25.19 -23.41 0.14
CA LEU A 182 24.45 -22.88 -0.99
C LEU A 182 25.09 -21.60 -1.56
N VAL A 183 25.49 -20.68 -0.69
CA VAL A 183 26.10 -19.39 -1.06
C VAL A 183 27.47 -19.62 -1.69
N ARG A 184 28.31 -20.45 -1.05
CA ARG A 184 29.64 -20.79 -1.56
C ARG A 184 29.59 -21.50 -2.92
N LYS A 185 28.69 -22.47 -3.09
CA LYS A 185 28.48 -23.17 -4.37
C LYS A 185 28.02 -22.21 -5.47
N TYR A 186 27.08 -21.31 -5.16
CA TYR A 186 26.61 -20.33 -6.14
C TYR A 186 27.73 -19.39 -6.58
N ALA A 187 28.51 -18.87 -5.63
CA ALA A 187 29.63 -17.97 -5.91
C ALA A 187 30.70 -18.65 -6.79
N ALA A 188 31.10 -19.87 -6.43
CA ALA A 188 32.07 -20.66 -7.20
C ALA A 188 31.59 -20.91 -8.64
N GLY A 189 30.34 -21.37 -8.81
CA GLY A 189 29.75 -21.61 -10.14
C GLY A 189 29.52 -20.35 -10.97
N ASN A 190 29.67 -19.16 -10.38
CA ASN A 190 29.46 -17.87 -11.04
C ASN A 190 30.72 -17.01 -11.15
N ASN A 191 31.90 -17.56 -10.86
CA ASN A 191 33.19 -16.85 -10.86
C ASN A 191 33.22 -15.64 -9.91
N ILE A 192 32.55 -15.77 -8.75
CA ILE A 192 32.57 -14.77 -7.67
C ILE A 192 33.51 -15.27 -6.57
N ARG A 193 34.53 -14.49 -6.22
CA ARG A 193 35.43 -14.82 -5.11
C ARG A 193 34.88 -14.25 -3.81
N LEU A 194 34.65 -15.12 -2.83
CA LEU A 194 34.26 -14.71 -1.48
C LEU A 194 35.49 -14.65 -0.59
N ALA A 195 35.58 -13.61 0.24
CA ALA A 195 36.50 -13.47 1.34
C ALA A 195 35.70 -13.16 2.61
N TYR A 196 36.23 -13.56 3.77
CA TYR A 196 35.55 -13.39 5.05
C TYR A 196 36.43 -12.57 5.98
N LEU A 197 35.80 -11.73 6.80
CA LEU A 197 36.50 -11.01 7.85
C LEU A 197 37.09 -12.01 8.87
N PRO A 198 38.22 -11.68 9.51
CA PRO A 198 38.75 -12.48 10.62
C PRO A 198 37.69 -12.69 11.73
N PRO A 199 37.77 -13.82 12.47
CA PRO A 199 36.87 -14.08 13.58
C PRO A 199 37.00 -13.07 14.73
#